data_AF-A0A3D4UPF8-F1
#
_entry.id   AF-A0A3D4UPF8-F1
#
_cell.length_a   1.000
_cell.length_b   1.000
_cell.length_c   1.000
_cell.angle_alpha   90.00
_cell.angle_beta   90.00
_cell.angle_gamma   90.00
#
_symmetry.space_group_name_H-M   'P 1'
#
loop_
_entity.id
_entity.type
_entity.pdbx_description
1 polymer ?
#
loop_
_entity_poly.entity_id
_entity_poly.type
_entity_poly.pdbx_seq_one_letter_code
_entity_poly.pdbx_strand_id
1 'polypeptide(L)'
;DVYALGAIAYQVLTGSTPHGDRQTVTQALDASASAPLLQPRKLNPALPKGLESILLTACAHDPEQRYENPQQLRDDLNRWLNREPINAGKQSVWARMVRLTARHPLITTSVAMLIIMTVSIASMFGIVWWQAFSPYRFDTFAGTSEGNTTSLYSRSGIIIHTWQTQAGSGIKYPGGIISHRGKRYAILGFASPEMNGAEGLVGYRVGHYDEPVWTATQHVPIPLRYACRFAPPPDNFHFMKLEIIDVFPDTPGLELVSTYHYVPNSPAALQIHTADGELLCEYYHDGYIRSLVFDPIHSIMYVAAENSDGMLTDRGEKELDVAKYPYVIFAIRPKIGEMQQVIRHPGLGLGMEPIWYKCLMPIDAYTTVLKNALEIGIDLRAPHHIDDRNAGYFEIQLGAGSTQDTLGQVNLIVSPEGEILRSWHNDSWTGTNYGWTSEIFTLSDLPPRTTAREFEPSESLPASQQTSP
;
A
#
# COMPACT_ATOMS: atom_id res chain seq x y z
N ASP A 1 19.13 -64.10 -2.30
CA ASP A 1 20.30 -63.68 -3.12
C ASP A 1 21.23 -62.69 -2.43
N VAL A 2 20.77 -61.49 -2.07
CA VAL A 2 21.62 -60.48 -1.37
C VAL A 2 22.34 -61.07 -0.15
N TYR A 3 21.61 -61.80 0.71
CA TYR A 3 22.20 -62.47 1.88
C TYR A 3 23.25 -63.51 1.48
N ALA A 4 22.97 -64.34 0.47
CA ALA A 4 23.88 -65.38 0.01
C ALA A 4 25.18 -64.77 -0.55
N LEU A 5 25.09 -63.73 -1.38
CA LEU A 5 26.24 -62.99 -1.89
C LEU A 5 27.04 -62.32 -0.76
N GLY A 6 26.35 -61.70 0.20
CA GLY A 6 26.96 -61.13 1.40
C GLY A 6 27.69 -62.18 2.23
N ALA A 7 27.09 -63.35 2.44
CA ALA A 7 27.66 -64.45 3.21
C ALA A 7 28.89 -65.07 2.52
N ILE A 8 28.86 -65.20 1.20
CA ILE A 8 30.03 -65.62 0.40
C ILE A 8 31.15 -64.59 0.54
N ALA A 9 30.86 -63.31 0.35
CA ALA A 9 31.85 -62.24 0.50
C ALA A 9 32.43 -62.18 1.92
N TYR A 10 31.57 -62.34 2.94
CA TYR A 10 31.96 -62.44 4.34
C TYR A 10 32.97 -63.57 4.54
N GLN A 11 32.67 -64.77 4.04
CA GLN A 11 33.54 -65.93 4.20
C GLN A 11 34.86 -65.77 3.46
N VAL A 12 34.85 -65.22 2.24
CA VAL A 12 36.07 -64.93 1.48
C VAL A 12 36.98 -63.95 2.23
N LEU A 13 36.41 -62.96 2.92
CA LEU A 13 37.16 -61.90 3.59
C LEU A 13 37.56 -62.22 5.03
N THR A 14 36.90 -63.17 5.68
CA THR A 14 37.12 -63.49 7.11
C THR A 14 37.53 -64.94 7.37
N GLY A 15 37.37 -65.83 6.38
CA GLY A 15 37.68 -67.26 6.50
C GLY A 15 36.58 -68.10 7.16
N SER A 16 35.54 -67.48 7.73
CA SER A 16 34.43 -68.15 8.40
C SER A 16 33.08 -67.64 7.92
N THR A 17 32.03 -68.43 8.11
CA THR A 17 30.67 -68.01 7.77
C THR A 17 30.10 -66.99 8.78
N PRO A 18 29.10 -66.16 8.41
CA PRO A 18 28.58 -65.09 9.27
C PRO A 18 28.06 -65.52 10.65
N HIS A 19 27.65 -66.78 10.80
CA HIS A 19 27.08 -67.35 12.03
C HIS A 19 27.94 -68.49 12.62
N GLY A 20 29.22 -68.54 12.22
CA GLY A 20 30.16 -69.59 12.61
C GLY A 20 29.99 -70.88 11.83
N ASP A 21 31.08 -71.63 11.69
CA ASP A 21 31.12 -72.79 10.80
C ASP A 21 30.32 -73.96 11.39
N ARG A 22 29.39 -74.51 10.61
CA ARG A 22 28.49 -75.60 10.99
C ARG A 22 28.79 -76.85 10.18
N GLN A 23 28.56 -78.02 10.79
CA GLN A 23 28.90 -79.30 10.18
C GLN A 23 27.85 -79.77 9.16
N THR A 24 26.61 -79.29 9.27
CA THR A 24 25.52 -79.65 8.36
C THR A 24 24.82 -78.42 7.78
N VAL A 25 24.24 -78.60 6.59
CA VAL A 25 23.46 -77.55 5.90
C VAL A 25 22.24 -77.12 6.73
N THR A 26 21.59 -78.06 7.42
CA THR A 26 20.44 -77.77 8.30
C THR A 26 20.83 -76.87 9.47
N GLN A 27 21.96 -77.16 10.13
CA GLN A 27 22.47 -76.32 11.22
C GLN A 27 22.86 -74.92 10.74
N ALA A 28 23.37 -74.78 9.51
CA ALA A 28 23.69 -73.48 8.93
C ALA A 28 22.43 -72.65 8.63
N LEU A 29 21.37 -73.29 8.14
CA LEU A 29 20.08 -72.64 7.91
C LEU A 29 19.44 -72.17 9.22
N ASP A 30 19.40 -73.03 10.25
CA ASP A 30 18.87 -72.68 11.56
C ASP A 30 19.66 -71.54 12.21
N ALA A 31 21.00 -71.56 12.07
CA ALA A 31 21.88 -70.51 12.55
C ALA A 31 21.64 -69.17 11.82
N SER A 32 21.43 -69.19 10.50
CA SER A 32 21.09 -67.96 9.75
C SER A 32 19.79 -67.30 10.22
N ALA A 33 18.87 -68.11 10.78
CA ALA A 33 17.57 -67.67 11.27
C ALA A 33 17.55 -67.29 12.75
N SER A 34 18.62 -67.47 13.52
CA SER A 34 18.55 -67.20 14.97
C SER A 34 19.87 -66.92 15.68
N ALA A 35 21.01 -67.37 15.14
CA ALA A 35 22.31 -67.18 15.75
C ALA A 35 22.82 -65.75 15.52
N PRO A 36 23.55 -65.17 16.50
CA PRO A 36 24.12 -63.83 16.34
C PRO A 36 25.13 -63.79 15.20
N LEU A 37 25.16 -62.67 14.46
CA LEU A 37 26.19 -62.39 13.46
C LEU A 37 27.54 -62.16 14.15
N LEU A 38 28.57 -62.86 13.70
CA LEU A 38 29.94 -62.60 14.12
C LEU A 38 30.42 -61.28 13.51
N GLN A 39 31.15 -60.47 14.28
CA GLN A 39 31.68 -59.20 13.79
C GLN A 39 32.88 -59.46 12.87
N PRO A 40 32.84 -59.07 11.58
CA PRO A 40 33.92 -59.34 10.63
C PRO A 40 35.30 -58.89 11.11
N ARG A 41 35.41 -57.70 11.75
CA ARG A 41 36.70 -57.19 12.23
C ARG A 41 37.24 -57.89 13.47
N LYS A 42 36.43 -58.68 14.17
CA LYS A 42 36.94 -59.59 15.22
C LYS A 42 37.64 -60.81 14.64
N LEU A 43 37.23 -61.25 13.45
CA LEU A 43 37.81 -62.38 12.74
C LEU A 43 39.00 -61.96 11.86
N ASN A 44 38.87 -60.82 11.18
CA ASN A 44 39.94 -60.21 10.39
C ASN A 44 40.11 -58.72 10.77
N PRO A 45 41.00 -58.38 11.72
CA PRO A 45 41.22 -57.00 12.16
C PRO A 45 41.68 -56.03 11.07
N ALA A 46 42.26 -56.54 9.97
CA ALA A 46 42.71 -55.74 8.83
C ALA A 46 41.55 -55.26 7.94
N LEU A 47 40.33 -55.77 8.15
CA LEU A 47 39.16 -55.39 7.36
C LEU A 47 38.76 -53.92 7.62
N PRO A 48 38.65 -53.08 6.57
CA PRO A 48 38.22 -51.69 6.71
C PRO A 48 36.78 -51.55 7.21
N LYS A 49 36.51 -50.53 8.04
CA LYS A 49 35.19 -50.28 8.65
C LYS A 49 34.05 -50.18 7.63
N GLY A 50 34.29 -49.52 6.49
CA GLY A 50 33.26 -49.39 5.46
C GLY A 50 32.83 -50.74 4.87
N LEU A 51 33.78 -51.64 4.63
CA LEU A 51 33.50 -52.97 4.11
C LEU A 51 32.81 -53.86 5.16
N GLU A 52 33.18 -53.71 6.43
CA GLU A 52 32.44 -54.34 7.54
C GLU A 52 30.96 -53.91 7.56
N SER A 53 30.66 -52.62 7.39
CA SER A 53 29.28 -52.13 7.35
C SER A 53 28.47 -52.71 6.19
N ILE A 54 29.09 -52.85 5.00
CA ILE A 54 28.46 -53.47 3.83
C ILE A 54 28.14 -54.95 4.10
N LEU A 55 29.10 -55.71 4.65
CA LEU A 55 28.92 -57.13 4.97
C LEU A 55 27.83 -57.34 6.04
N LEU A 56 27.85 -56.54 7.11
CA LEU A 56 26.85 -56.62 8.17
C LEU A 56 25.45 -56.27 7.66
N THR A 57 25.32 -55.30 6.75
CA THR A 57 24.05 -54.93 6.13
C THR A 57 23.55 -56.06 5.23
N ALA A 58 24.40 -56.60 4.35
CA ALA A 58 24.02 -57.70 3.46
C ALA A 58 23.62 -58.98 4.20
N CYS A 59 24.30 -59.28 5.32
CA CYS A 59 24.04 -60.45 6.16
C CYS A 59 23.04 -60.21 7.30
N ALA A 60 22.36 -59.06 7.36
CA ALA A 60 21.42 -58.76 8.44
C ALA A 60 20.35 -59.85 8.59
N HIS A 61 19.94 -60.15 9.83
CA HIS A 61 18.97 -61.20 10.10
C HIS A 61 17.60 -60.88 9.47
N ASP A 62 17.13 -59.65 9.70
CA ASP A 62 15.88 -59.13 9.16
C ASP A 62 16.04 -58.70 7.68
N PRO A 63 15.24 -59.23 6.74
CA PRO A 63 15.29 -58.82 5.33
C PRO A 63 15.16 -57.31 5.10
N GLU A 64 14.40 -56.59 5.93
CA GLU A 64 14.24 -55.12 5.81
C GLU A 64 15.51 -54.34 6.17
N GLN A 65 16.47 -54.98 6.85
CA GLN A 65 17.76 -54.39 7.20
C GLN A 65 18.85 -54.71 6.17
N ARG A 66 18.54 -55.54 5.17
CA ARG A 66 19.43 -55.85 4.04
C ARG A 66 19.26 -54.82 2.94
N TYR A 67 20.15 -54.88 1.95
CA TYR A 67 19.91 -54.21 0.68
C TYR A 67 18.62 -54.72 0.05
N GLU A 68 17.76 -53.80 -0.36
CA GLU A 68 16.45 -54.10 -0.95
C GLU A 68 16.59 -54.91 -2.24
N ASN A 69 17.68 -54.66 -2.97
CA ASN A 69 18.02 -55.39 -4.19
C ASN A 69 19.56 -55.53 -4.34
N PRO A 70 20.03 -56.48 -5.17
CA PRO A 70 21.47 -56.69 -5.41
C PRO A 70 22.19 -55.46 -6.00
N GLN A 71 21.48 -54.58 -6.71
CA GLN A 71 22.06 -53.36 -7.29
C GLN A 71 22.55 -52.42 -6.18
N GLN A 72 21.78 -52.23 -5.10
CA GLN A 72 22.19 -51.41 -3.97
C GLN A 72 23.45 -51.94 -3.27
N LEU A 73 23.61 -53.27 -3.15
CA LEU A 73 24.84 -53.89 -2.63
C LEU A 73 26.04 -53.58 -3.54
N ARG A 74 25.88 -53.75 -4.86
CA ARG A 74 26.91 -53.42 -5.85
C ARG A 74 27.29 -51.93 -5.79
N ASP A 75 26.31 -51.05 -5.69
CA ASP A 75 26.53 -49.61 -5.72
C ASP A 75 27.30 -49.15 -4.47
N ASP A 76 27.02 -49.71 -3.30
CA ASP A 76 27.81 -49.45 -2.08
C ASP A 76 29.23 -50.03 -2.15
N LEU A 77 29.43 -51.19 -2.78
CA LEU A 77 30.76 -51.72 -3.04
C LEU A 77 31.55 -50.81 -4.00
N ASN A 78 30.92 -50.31 -5.05
CA ASN A 78 31.53 -49.36 -5.98
C ASN A 78 31.90 -48.04 -5.29
N ARG A 79 31.01 -47.49 -4.46
CA ARG A 79 31.31 -46.31 -3.63
C ARG A 79 32.50 -46.55 -2.72
N TRP A 80 32.53 -47.70 -2.06
CA TRP A 80 33.65 -48.06 -1.20
C TRP A 80 34.98 -48.12 -1.97
N LEU A 81 34.98 -48.76 -3.15
CA LEU A 81 36.16 -48.82 -4.03
C LEU A 81 36.62 -47.43 -4.49
N ASN A 82 35.68 -46.53 -4.77
CA ASN A 82 35.93 -45.15 -5.17
C ASN A 82 36.22 -44.20 -3.99
N ARG A 83 36.29 -44.70 -2.76
CA ARG A 83 36.44 -43.93 -1.50
C ARG A 83 35.32 -42.90 -1.26
N GLU A 84 34.13 -43.17 -1.77
CA GLU A 84 32.93 -42.38 -1.55
C GLU A 84 32.17 -42.84 -0.29
N PRO A 85 31.33 -41.98 0.32
CA PRO A 85 30.49 -42.37 1.44
C PRO A 85 29.50 -43.49 1.08
N ILE A 86 29.55 -44.59 1.82
CA ILE A 86 28.64 -45.74 1.66
C ILE A 86 27.28 -45.50 2.35
N ASN A 87 26.22 -46.17 1.88
CA ASN A 87 24.90 -46.12 2.51
C ASN A 87 24.64 -47.24 3.53
N ALA A 88 25.46 -48.29 3.53
CA ALA A 88 25.41 -49.40 4.47
C ALA A 88 25.30 -48.93 5.93
N GLY A 89 24.40 -49.55 6.70
CA GLY A 89 24.19 -49.22 8.12
C GLY A 89 23.28 -48.00 8.41
N LYS A 90 22.82 -47.25 7.39
CA LYS A 90 21.77 -46.25 7.59
C LYS A 90 20.40 -46.96 7.67
N GLN A 91 19.99 -47.34 8.87
CA GLN A 91 18.63 -47.84 9.11
C GLN A 91 17.63 -46.85 8.51
N SER A 92 16.72 -47.32 7.65
CA SER A 92 15.62 -46.49 7.16
C SER A 92 14.82 -45.99 8.36
N VAL A 93 14.91 -44.69 8.65
CA VAL A 93 14.14 -44.03 9.73
C VAL A 93 12.65 -44.35 9.56
N TRP A 94 12.22 -44.50 8.31
CA TRP A 94 10.88 -44.93 7.94
C TRP A 94 10.59 -46.39 8.38
N ALA A 95 11.44 -47.36 8.04
CA ALA A 95 11.23 -48.74 8.50
C ALA A 95 11.15 -48.84 10.04
N ARG A 96 11.94 -48.03 10.76
CA ARG A 96 11.89 -47.93 12.22
C ARG A 96 10.58 -47.31 12.72
N MET A 97 10.05 -46.29 12.05
CA MET A 97 8.75 -45.69 12.37
C MET A 97 7.57 -46.63 12.12
N VAL A 98 7.54 -47.36 10.99
CA VAL A 98 6.48 -48.35 10.68
C VAL A 98 6.46 -49.49 11.70
N ARG A 99 7.64 -49.95 12.12
CA ARG A 99 7.74 -51.03 13.12
C ARG A 99 7.32 -50.57 14.51
N LEU A 100 7.57 -49.30 14.84
CA LEU A 100 7.15 -48.70 16.11
C LEU A 100 5.62 -48.52 16.17
N THR A 101 5.00 -48.08 15.07
CA THR A 101 3.54 -47.96 14.96
C THR A 101 2.84 -49.31 14.99
N ALA A 102 3.39 -50.34 14.35
CA ALA A 102 2.85 -51.70 14.40
C ALA A 102 2.98 -52.36 15.79
N ARG A 103 4.04 -52.08 16.55
CA ARG A 103 4.28 -52.68 17.88
C ARG A 103 3.49 -52.01 19.00
N HIS A 104 3.20 -50.72 18.91
CA HIS A 104 2.48 -49.97 19.93
C HIS A 104 1.40 -49.06 19.31
N PRO A 105 0.29 -49.64 18.80
CA PRO A 105 -0.74 -48.88 18.08
C PRO A 105 -1.43 -47.83 18.98
N LEU A 106 -1.71 -48.15 20.25
CA LEU A 106 -2.34 -47.21 21.18
C LEU A 106 -1.45 -46.00 21.50
N ILE A 107 -0.16 -46.21 21.77
CA ILE A 107 0.76 -45.12 22.11
C ILE A 107 0.97 -44.21 20.89
N THR A 108 1.15 -44.80 19.71
CA THR A 108 1.40 -44.03 18.49
C THR A 108 0.18 -43.25 18.03
N THR A 109 -1.04 -43.78 18.14
CA THR A 109 -2.27 -43.02 17.85
C THR A 109 -2.51 -41.92 18.88
N SER A 110 -2.29 -42.18 20.18
CA SER A 110 -2.39 -41.15 21.22
C SER A 110 -1.40 -40.01 21.01
N VAL A 111 -0.15 -40.31 20.65
CA VAL A 111 0.86 -39.29 20.33
C VAL A 111 0.47 -38.51 19.07
N ALA A 112 0.01 -39.17 18.02
CA ALA A 112 -0.45 -38.50 16.81
C ALA A 112 -1.64 -37.57 17.08
N MET A 113 -2.63 -38.03 17.86
CA MET A 113 -3.76 -37.20 18.29
C MET A 113 -3.32 -36.00 19.12
N LEU A 114 -2.37 -36.18 20.03
CA LEU A 114 -1.83 -35.08 20.84
C LEU A 114 -1.15 -34.03 19.97
N ILE A 115 -0.37 -34.44 18.96
CA ILE A 115 0.27 -33.53 18.00
C ILE A 115 -0.78 -32.78 17.18
N ILE A 116 -1.78 -33.49 16.64
CA ILE A 116 -2.85 -32.86 15.87
C ILE A 116 -3.61 -31.86 16.75
N MET A 117 -3.93 -32.23 18.00
CA MET A 117 -4.63 -31.36 18.94
C MET A 117 -3.79 -30.11 19.27
N THR A 118 -2.50 -30.26 19.55
CA THR A 118 -1.62 -29.11 19.85
C THR A 118 -1.47 -28.19 18.64
N VAL A 119 -1.29 -28.73 17.43
CA VAL A 119 -1.23 -27.92 16.20
C VAL A 119 -2.56 -27.21 15.94
N SER A 120 -3.69 -27.88 16.17
CA SER A 120 -5.02 -27.30 15.99
C SER A 120 -5.28 -26.16 16.98
N ILE A 121 -4.93 -26.38 18.25
CA ILE A 121 -5.02 -25.36 19.30
C ILE A 121 -4.11 -24.19 18.97
N ALA A 122 -2.84 -24.42 18.62
CA ALA A 122 -1.90 -23.36 18.25
C ALA A 122 -2.39 -22.55 17.03
N SER A 123 -2.94 -23.24 16.02
CA SER A 123 -3.50 -22.60 14.83
C SER A 123 -4.73 -21.76 15.17
N MET A 124 -5.64 -22.29 15.99
CA MET A 124 -6.81 -21.56 16.48
C MET A 124 -6.40 -20.31 17.26
N PHE A 125 -5.45 -20.43 18.19
CA PHE A 125 -4.89 -19.29 18.91
C PHE A 125 -4.26 -18.26 17.96
N GLY A 126 -3.49 -18.70 16.97
CA GLY A 126 -2.88 -17.81 15.98
C GLY A 126 -3.92 -17.05 15.16
N ILE A 127 -5.00 -17.71 14.73
CA ILE A 127 -6.10 -17.09 13.99
C ILE A 127 -6.87 -16.09 14.87
N VAL A 128 -7.22 -16.49 16.09
CA VAL A 128 -7.94 -15.61 17.03
C VAL A 128 -7.09 -14.39 17.37
N TRP A 129 -5.80 -14.59 17.66
CA TRP A 129 -4.87 -13.50 17.92
C TRP A 129 -4.73 -12.58 16.70
N TRP A 130 -4.57 -13.14 15.51
CA TRP A 130 -4.53 -12.35 14.28
C TRP A 130 -5.82 -11.56 14.06
N GLN A 131 -7.00 -12.14 14.29
CA GLN A 131 -8.27 -11.41 14.17
C GLN A 131 -8.43 -10.32 15.24
N ALA A 132 -8.03 -10.62 16.47
CA ALA A 132 -8.16 -9.73 17.62
C ALA A 132 -7.27 -8.49 17.53
N PHE A 133 -6.09 -8.61 16.92
CA PHE A 133 -5.07 -7.55 16.90
C PHE A 133 -4.73 -7.02 15.51
N SER A 134 -5.31 -7.58 14.44
CA SER A 134 -5.13 -7.00 13.11
C SER A 134 -5.94 -5.72 12.95
N PRO A 135 -5.29 -4.57 12.71
CA PRO A 135 -6.01 -3.33 12.48
C PRO A 135 -6.80 -3.43 11.18
N TYR A 136 -8.04 -2.92 11.22
CA TYR A 136 -9.02 -3.11 10.16
C TYR A 136 -9.70 -1.80 9.75
N ARG A 137 -10.34 -1.10 10.71
CA ARG A 137 -11.14 0.09 10.41
C ARG A 137 -10.91 1.21 11.42
N PHE A 138 -11.14 2.43 10.99
CA PHE A 138 -11.20 3.60 11.85
C PHE A 138 -12.65 4.05 11.98
N ASP A 139 -13.11 4.33 13.19
CA ASP A 139 -14.37 5.05 13.42
C ASP A 139 -14.05 6.39 14.09
N THR A 140 -14.62 7.47 13.56
CA THR A 140 -14.47 8.83 14.10
C THR A 140 -15.78 9.29 14.70
N PHE A 141 -15.73 9.70 15.97
CA PHE A 141 -16.84 10.30 16.70
C PHE A 141 -16.55 11.77 16.92
N ALA A 142 -17.39 12.64 16.37
CA ALA A 142 -17.31 14.08 16.61
C ALA A 142 -17.92 14.39 17.99
N GLY A 143 -17.07 14.75 18.96
CA GLY A 143 -17.51 15.22 20.26
C GLY A 143 -17.81 16.72 20.21
N THR A 144 -19.03 17.12 20.51
CA THR A 144 -19.48 18.52 20.43
C THR A 144 -18.84 19.45 21.47
N SER A 145 -18.24 18.91 22.53
CA SER A 145 -17.59 19.69 23.61
C SER A 145 -16.19 19.22 24.01
N GLU A 146 -15.79 17.99 23.67
CA GLU A 146 -14.52 17.39 24.11
C GLU A 146 -13.52 17.13 22.96
N GLY A 147 -13.87 17.53 21.73
CA GLY A 147 -13.06 17.28 20.52
C GLY A 147 -13.44 15.99 19.80
N ASN A 148 -12.81 15.74 18.66
CA ASN A 148 -13.06 14.55 17.86
C ASN A 148 -12.22 13.38 18.35
N THR A 149 -12.82 12.20 18.46
CA THR A 149 -12.10 10.97 18.79
C THR A 149 -12.09 10.06 17.57
N THR A 150 -10.95 9.46 17.27
CA THR A 150 -10.81 8.43 16.23
C THR A 150 -10.25 7.18 16.86
N SER A 151 -10.96 6.08 16.72
CA SER A 151 -10.55 4.79 17.26
C SER A 151 -10.23 3.82 16.12
N LEU A 152 -9.09 3.15 16.23
CA LEU A 152 -8.70 2.05 15.37
C LEU A 152 -9.24 0.75 15.95
N TYR A 153 -10.07 0.06 15.18
CA TYR A 153 -10.65 -1.22 15.54
C TYR A 153 -9.94 -2.37 14.84
N SER A 154 -9.84 -3.49 15.56
CA SER A 154 -9.47 -4.76 15.00
C SER A 154 -10.59 -5.38 14.17
N ARG A 155 -10.29 -6.47 13.47
CA ARG A 155 -11.31 -7.24 12.72
C ARG A 155 -12.41 -7.82 13.61
N SER A 156 -12.11 -8.07 14.88
CA SER A 156 -13.11 -8.55 15.86
C SER A 156 -13.87 -7.42 16.55
N GLY A 157 -13.61 -6.16 16.22
CA GLY A 157 -14.25 -4.99 16.82
C GLY A 157 -13.65 -4.55 18.16
N ILE A 158 -12.47 -5.06 18.52
CA ILE A 158 -11.72 -4.58 19.69
C ILE A 158 -11.05 -3.25 19.33
N ILE A 159 -11.16 -2.25 20.21
CA ILE A 159 -10.41 -1.00 20.07
C ILE A 159 -8.92 -1.29 20.30
N ILE A 160 -8.11 -1.09 19.27
CA ILE A 160 -6.65 -1.24 19.32
C ILE A 160 -6.03 0.02 19.91
N HIS A 161 -6.49 1.20 19.48
CA HIS A 161 -5.99 2.48 19.93
C HIS A 161 -7.03 3.58 19.66
N THR A 162 -7.00 4.65 20.46
CA THR A 162 -7.88 5.81 20.29
C THR A 162 -7.07 7.09 20.35
N TRP A 163 -7.18 7.89 19.31
CA TRP A 163 -6.68 9.24 19.26
C TRP A 163 -7.80 10.22 19.62
N GLN A 164 -7.49 11.24 20.41
CA GLN A 164 -8.42 12.29 20.79
C GLN A 164 -7.83 13.66 20.41
N THR A 165 -8.64 14.52 19.80
CA THR A 165 -8.29 15.93 19.54
C THR A 165 -8.89 16.83 20.61
N GLN A 166 -8.38 18.06 20.73
CA GLN A 166 -8.98 19.07 21.61
C GLN A 166 -10.28 19.64 21.02
N ALA A 167 -11.10 20.27 21.86
CA ALA A 167 -12.36 20.90 21.45
C ALA A 167 -12.12 22.00 20.40
N GLY A 168 -12.73 21.86 19.22
CA GLY A 168 -12.58 22.80 18.09
C GLY A 168 -11.69 22.29 16.95
N SER A 169 -10.88 21.25 17.17
CA SER A 169 -10.04 20.64 16.14
C SER A 169 -10.68 19.39 15.52
N GLY A 170 -10.80 19.39 14.20
CA GLY A 170 -11.45 18.35 13.42
C GLY A 170 -10.47 17.40 12.74
N ILE A 171 -10.78 16.10 12.79
CA ILE A 171 -10.19 15.08 11.92
C ILE A 171 -10.84 15.18 10.55
N LYS A 172 -10.03 15.40 9.51
CA LYS A 172 -10.49 15.53 8.11
C LYS A 172 -10.40 14.21 7.35
N TYR A 173 -9.43 13.38 7.73
CA TYR A 173 -9.30 12.02 7.21
C TYR A 173 -9.29 11.04 8.38
N PRO A 174 -10.34 10.20 8.54
CA PRO A 174 -10.55 9.33 9.70
C PRO A 174 -9.49 8.23 9.81
N GLY A 175 -8.78 7.96 8.72
CA GLY A 175 -7.57 7.16 8.70
C GLY A 175 -7.63 5.95 7.77
N GLY A 176 -6.45 5.42 7.46
CA GLY A 176 -6.27 4.28 6.54
C GLY A 176 -5.04 3.46 6.90
N ILE A 177 -5.06 2.16 6.54
CA ILE A 177 -3.90 1.28 6.77
C ILE A 177 -3.26 0.95 5.43
N ILE A 178 -2.00 1.32 5.28
CA ILE A 178 -1.25 1.19 4.02
C ILE A 178 0.00 0.37 4.27
N SER A 179 0.35 -0.47 3.29
CA SER A 179 1.57 -1.26 3.34
C SER A 179 2.62 -0.67 2.40
N HIS A 180 3.84 -0.50 2.88
CA HIS A 180 4.96 0.01 2.09
C HIS A 180 6.25 -0.68 2.53
N ARG A 181 7.02 -1.20 1.58
CA ARG A 181 8.29 -1.92 1.80
C ARG A 181 8.21 -2.99 2.92
N GLY A 182 7.12 -3.77 2.94
CA GLY A 182 6.89 -4.84 3.93
C GLY A 182 6.49 -4.38 5.33
N LYS A 183 6.33 -3.08 5.56
CA LYS A 183 5.83 -2.48 6.81
C LYS A 183 4.40 -1.97 6.60
N ARG A 184 3.65 -1.86 7.70
CA ARG A 184 2.27 -1.34 7.69
C ARG A 184 2.20 -0.04 8.50
N TYR A 185 1.49 0.94 7.96
CA TYR A 185 1.33 2.27 8.52
C TYR A 185 -0.16 2.59 8.68
N ALA A 186 -0.52 3.18 9.82
CA ALA A 186 -1.82 3.79 10.05
C ALA A 186 -1.67 5.30 9.79
N ILE A 187 -2.39 5.81 8.80
CA ILE A 187 -2.32 7.20 8.37
C ILE A 187 -3.56 7.94 8.86
N LEU A 188 -3.40 9.13 9.45
CA LEU A 188 -4.49 10.00 9.90
C LEU A 188 -4.26 11.43 9.39
N GLY A 189 -5.33 12.18 9.13
CA GLY A 189 -5.24 13.56 8.65
C GLY A 189 -6.04 14.54 9.51
N PHE A 190 -5.35 15.56 10.03
CA PHE A 190 -5.87 16.53 11.00
C PHE A 190 -5.91 17.94 10.42
N ALA A 191 -6.97 18.69 10.71
CA ALA A 191 -7.13 20.07 10.22
C ALA A 191 -6.28 21.11 10.97
N SER A 192 -5.89 20.86 12.23
CA SER A 192 -5.26 21.85 13.14
C SER A 192 -4.20 21.17 14.02
N PRO A 193 -3.11 21.86 14.44
CA PRO A 193 -1.96 21.30 15.17
C PRO A 193 -2.20 20.66 16.55
N GLU A 194 -3.43 20.37 16.94
CA GLU A 194 -3.80 20.24 18.35
C GLU A 194 -3.67 18.83 18.96
N MET A 195 -3.06 17.87 18.23
CA MET A 195 -2.54 16.64 18.83
C MET A 195 -1.01 16.69 18.83
N ASN A 196 -0.40 16.90 20.00
CA ASN A 196 1.07 16.99 20.15
C ASN A 196 1.76 18.03 19.24
N GLY A 197 1.05 19.06 18.75
CA GLY A 197 1.61 20.03 17.80
C GLY A 197 1.55 19.60 16.33
N ALA A 198 0.93 18.45 16.00
CA ALA A 198 0.89 17.91 14.64
C ALA A 198 -0.29 18.47 13.84
N GLU A 199 0.01 19.36 12.90
CA GLU A 199 -0.91 19.80 11.85
C GLU A 199 -0.70 18.93 10.61
N GLY A 200 -1.76 18.55 9.92
CA GLY A 200 -1.60 17.86 8.64
C GLY A 200 -1.70 16.34 8.71
N LEU A 201 -0.87 15.67 7.91
CA LEU A 201 -0.92 14.22 7.71
C LEU A 201 0.07 13.53 8.64
N VAL A 202 -0.36 12.47 9.32
CA VAL A 202 0.45 11.79 10.33
C VAL A 202 0.46 10.30 10.08
N GLY A 203 1.65 9.70 10.11
CA GLY A 203 1.85 8.26 9.93
C GLY A 203 2.33 7.57 11.19
N TYR A 204 1.59 6.56 11.64
CA TYR A 204 1.94 5.69 12.77
C TYR A 204 2.34 4.31 12.26
N ARG A 205 3.30 3.65 12.91
CA ARG A 205 3.63 2.26 12.57
C ARG A 205 2.58 1.34 13.18
N VAL A 206 2.04 0.40 12.43
CA VAL A 206 1.11 -0.59 12.98
C VAL A 206 1.78 -1.34 14.14
N GLY A 207 1.12 -1.29 15.31
CA GLY A 207 1.63 -1.83 16.58
C GLY A 207 2.38 -0.81 17.47
N HIS A 208 2.63 0.40 16.99
CA HIS A 208 3.24 1.51 17.74
C HIS A 208 2.48 2.80 17.41
N TYR A 209 1.41 3.07 18.17
CA TYR A 209 0.46 4.15 17.88
C TYR A 209 0.61 5.39 18.77
N ASP A 210 1.40 5.29 19.85
CA ASP A 210 1.57 6.37 20.81
C ASP A 210 2.43 7.52 20.26
N GLU A 211 3.38 7.20 19.37
CA GLU A 211 4.28 8.17 18.74
C GLU A 211 4.19 8.09 17.21
N PRO A 212 4.06 9.22 16.51
CA PRO A 212 4.09 9.24 15.06
C PRO A 212 5.49 8.91 14.56
N VAL A 213 5.57 8.13 13.48
CA VAL A 213 6.83 7.87 12.76
C VAL A 213 7.24 9.10 11.96
N TRP A 214 6.26 9.80 11.41
CA TRP A 214 6.44 11.01 10.62
C TRP A 214 5.17 11.86 10.65
N THR A 215 5.35 13.16 10.40
CA THR A 215 4.29 14.15 10.22
C THR A 215 4.59 14.98 8.98
N ALA A 216 3.58 15.27 8.18
CA ALA A 216 3.65 16.15 7.02
C ALA A 216 2.73 17.35 7.26
N THR A 217 3.36 18.44 7.69
CA THR A 217 2.77 19.78 7.82
C THR A 217 3.12 20.60 6.58
N GLN A 218 2.40 21.70 6.36
CA GLN A 218 2.73 22.59 5.28
C GLN A 218 2.80 24.05 5.70
N HIS A 219 3.90 24.70 5.34
CA HIS A 219 4.14 26.13 5.55
C HIS A 219 4.07 26.87 4.22
N VAL A 220 3.86 28.17 4.28
CA VAL A 220 3.70 28.96 3.06
C VAL A 220 5.06 29.26 2.41
N PRO A 221 5.29 28.87 1.14
CA PRO A 221 6.44 29.35 0.40
C PRO A 221 6.20 30.81 -0.02
N ILE A 222 7.21 31.64 0.17
CA ILE A 222 7.26 32.99 -0.41
C ILE A 222 7.79 32.81 -1.84
N PRO A 223 7.09 33.21 -2.93
CA PRO A 223 5.96 34.14 -3.02
C PRO A 223 4.75 33.56 -3.78
N LEU A 224 3.79 32.97 -3.07
CA LEU A 224 2.46 32.72 -3.63
C LEU A 224 1.68 34.03 -3.75
N ARG A 225 0.84 34.16 -4.79
CA ARG A 225 0.01 35.36 -4.95
C ARG A 225 -1.22 35.23 -4.05
N TYR A 226 -1.28 36.08 -3.03
CA TYR A 226 -2.43 36.12 -2.15
C TYR A 226 -3.55 36.94 -2.78
N ALA A 227 -4.70 36.31 -2.97
CA ALA A 227 -5.91 36.94 -3.47
C ALA A 227 -6.78 37.54 -2.36
N CYS A 228 -6.58 37.12 -1.12
CA CYS A 228 -7.52 37.37 -0.04
C CYS A 228 -7.52 38.83 0.40
N ARG A 229 -8.50 39.58 -0.13
CA ARG A 229 -8.91 40.89 0.39
C ARG A 229 -9.48 40.84 1.83
N PHE A 230 -9.74 39.66 2.39
CA PHE A 230 -10.67 39.50 3.51
C PHE A 230 -10.13 38.85 4.80
N ALA A 231 -8.86 38.43 4.87
CA ALA A 231 -8.29 37.96 6.14
C ALA A 231 -6.77 38.14 6.16
N PRO A 232 -6.17 38.53 7.30
CA PRO A 232 -4.72 38.47 7.46
C PRO A 232 -4.23 37.02 7.35
N PRO A 233 -3.04 36.82 6.76
CA PRO A 233 -2.45 35.50 6.53
C PRO A 233 -2.24 34.69 7.84
N PRO A 234 -2.76 33.45 8.02
CA PRO A 234 -2.23 32.50 9.01
C PRO A 234 -0.81 32.03 8.65
N ASP A 235 -0.03 31.52 9.60
CA ASP A 235 1.36 31.12 9.28
C ASP A 235 1.46 29.79 8.49
N ASN A 236 0.38 28.97 8.48
CA ASN A 236 0.38 27.58 8.00
C ASN A 236 -0.75 27.27 7.00
N PHE A 237 -0.56 26.19 6.24
CA PHE A 237 -1.61 25.55 5.45
C PHE A 237 -2.28 24.42 6.27
N HIS A 238 -3.60 24.35 6.19
CA HIS A 238 -4.41 23.31 6.84
C HIS A 238 -4.62 22.11 5.91
N PHE A 239 -4.50 20.89 6.44
CA PHE A 239 -4.80 19.69 5.65
C PHE A 239 -6.30 19.55 5.35
N MET A 240 -6.60 19.14 4.13
CA MET A 240 -7.96 19.14 3.59
C MET A 240 -8.41 17.78 3.14
N LYS A 241 -7.61 17.09 2.31
CA LYS A 241 -7.97 15.79 1.72
C LYS A 241 -6.73 14.93 1.56
N LEU A 242 -6.95 13.62 1.59
CA LEU A 242 -5.97 12.62 1.21
C LEU A 242 -6.56 11.67 0.17
N GLU A 243 -5.81 11.39 -0.88
CA GLU A 243 -6.05 10.28 -1.79
C GLU A 243 -4.89 9.28 -1.75
N ILE A 244 -5.20 8.00 -1.90
CA ILE A 244 -4.19 6.92 -1.90
C ILE A 244 -4.16 6.35 -3.31
N ILE A 245 -3.09 6.61 -4.04
CA ILE A 245 -2.99 6.42 -5.49
C ILE A 245 -1.61 5.84 -5.82
N ASP A 246 -1.54 4.91 -6.78
CA ASP A 246 -0.28 4.46 -7.39
C ASP A 246 0.16 5.49 -8.45
N VAL A 247 0.81 6.56 -8.03
CA VAL A 247 1.24 7.68 -8.90
C VAL A 247 2.51 7.32 -9.65
N PHE A 248 3.38 6.55 -9.00
CA PHE A 248 4.69 6.18 -9.50
C PHE A 248 4.84 4.65 -9.47
N PRO A 249 4.44 3.94 -10.54
CA PRO A 249 4.49 2.47 -10.56
C PRO A 249 5.88 1.86 -10.36
N ASP A 250 6.93 2.65 -10.62
CA ASP A 250 8.32 2.26 -10.39
C ASP A 250 8.73 2.34 -8.91
N THR A 251 7.95 3.03 -8.06
CA THR A 251 8.13 3.03 -6.60
C THR A 251 7.28 1.96 -5.93
N PRO A 252 7.79 1.31 -4.88
CA PRO A 252 7.10 0.16 -4.29
C PRO A 252 5.93 0.58 -3.42
N GLY A 253 4.69 0.47 -3.91
CA GLY A 253 3.47 0.62 -3.11
C GLY A 253 2.61 1.79 -3.57
N LEU A 254 1.60 2.16 -2.77
CA LEU A 254 0.73 3.30 -3.04
C LEU A 254 1.28 4.57 -2.39
N GLU A 255 1.12 5.70 -3.08
CA GLU A 255 1.45 7.02 -2.58
C GLU A 255 0.26 7.72 -1.91
N LEU A 256 0.59 8.65 -1.03
CA LEU A 256 -0.29 9.52 -0.28
C LEU A 256 -0.31 10.88 -0.94
N VAL A 257 -1.38 11.19 -1.66
CA VAL A 257 -1.60 12.49 -2.32
C VAL A 257 -2.43 13.37 -1.39
N SER A 258 -1.77 14.27 -0.66
CA SER A 258 -2.41 15.17 0.29
C SER A 258 -2.59 16.58 -0.27
N THR A 259 -3.75 17.17 -0.04
CA THR A 259 -4.03 18.58 -0.35
C THR A 259 -4.13 19.39 0.94
N TYR A 260 -3.51 20.56 0.92
CA TYR A 260 -3.52 21.51 2.03
C TYR A 260 -3.97 22.86 1.52
N HIS A 261 -4.83 23.55 2.25
CA HIS A 261 -5.33 24.88 1.89
C HIS A 261 -5.05 25.87 3.00
N TYR A 262 -4.80 27.10 2.58
CA TYR A 262 -4.47 28.18 3.48
C TYR A 262 -5.67 28.70 4.29
N VAL A 263 -6.68 29.19 3.58
CA VAL A 263 -8.06 29.44 4.05
C VAL A 263 -8.99 29.14 2.86
N PRO A 264 -10.32 29.10 3.02
CA PRO A 264 -11.21 28.95 1.87
C PRO A 264 -10.87 29.96 0.75
N ASN A 265 -10.80 29.47 -0.49
CA ASN A 265 -10.53 30.25 -1.70
C ASN A 265 -9.14 30.91 -1.78
N SER A 266 -8.16 30.38 -1.03
CA SER A 266 -6.75 30.82 -1.01
C SER A 266 -5.81 29.79 -1.64
N PRO A 267 -4.49 30.07 -1.74
CA PRO A 267 -3.54 29.12 -2.28
C PRO A 267 -3.63 27.74 -1.66
N ALA A 268 -3.30 26.74 -2.46
CA ALA A 268 -3.30 25.33 -2.13
C ALA A 268 -1.91 24.74 -2.33
N ALA A 269 -1.59 23.72 -1.54
CA ALA A 269 -0.43 22.87 -1.72
C ALA A 269 -0.90 21.43 -1.97
N LEU A 270 -0.16 20.74 -2.82
CA LEU A 270 -0.32 19.34 -3.16
C LEU A 270 1.01 18.65 -2.87
N GLN A 271 0.99 17.69 -1.95
CA GLN A 271 2.17 16.90 -1.62
C GLN A 271 1.90 15.43 -1.93
N ILE A 272 2.91 14.75 -2.44
CA ILE A 272 2.87 13.31 -2.68
C ILE A 272 3.93 12.66 -1.80
N HIS A 273 3.51 11.79 -0.89
CA HIS A 273 4.39 11.07 0.02
C HIS A 273 4.32 9.56 -0.20
N THR A 274 5.36 8.85 0.17
CA THR A 274 5.27 7.40 0.44
C THR A 274 4.55 7.16 1.77
N ALA A 275 4.10 5.92 2.02
CA ALA A 275 3.46 5.60 3.31
C ALA A 275 4.42 5.65 4.51
N ASP A 276 5.74 5.58 4.28
CA ASP A 276 6.76 5.77 5.33
C ASP A 276 7.20 7.23 5.53
N GLY A 277 6.59 8.18 4.81
CA GLY A 277 6.69 9.63 5.05
C GLY A 277 7.73 10.34 4.19
N GLU A 278 8.29 9.68 3.17
CA GLU A 278 9.21 10.30 2.22
C GLU A 278 8.41 11.22 1.28
N LEU A 279 8.68 12.52 1.31
CA LEU A 279 8.09 13.47 0.36
C LEU A 279 8.73 13.25 -1.02
N LEU A 280 7.92 12.90 -2.01
CA LEU A 280 8.35 12.62 -3.38
C LEU A 280 8.28 13.87 -4.26
N CYS A 281 7.21 14.64 -4.15
CA CYS A 281 7.04 15.90 -4.87
C CYS A 281 6.05 16.83 -4.19
N GLU A 282 6.19 18.11 -4.48
CA GLU A 282 5.43 19.19 -3.88
C GLU A 282 5.10 20.26 -4.91
N TYR A 283 3.80 20.55 -5.04
CA TYR A 283 3.27 21.57 -5.91
C TYR A 283 2.43 22.58 -5.14
N TYR A 284 2.38 23.80 -5.65
CA TYR A 284 1.53 24.87 -5.13
C TYR A 284 0.66 25.43 -6.25
N HIS A 285 -0.53 25.90 -5.89
CA HIS A 285 -1.43 26.60 -6.80
C HIS A 285 -1.89 27.90 -6.13
N ASP A 286 -1.95 29.01 -6.88
CA ASP A 286 -2.33 30.33 -6.36
C ASP A 286 -3.82 30.45 -5.98
N GLY A 287 -4.56 29.34 -5.95
CA GLY A 287 -5.94 29.29 -5.46
C GLY A 287 -6.31 27.89 -4.97
N TYR A 288 -7.61 27.60 -4.89
CA TYR A 288 -8.13 26.47 -4.10
C TYR A 288 -8.29 25.19 -4.93
N ILE A 289 -7.69 24.07 -4.49
CA ILE A 289 -7.86 22.77 -5.17
C ILE A 289 -9.17 22.13 -4.72
N ARG A 290 -10.08 21.86 -5.66
CA ARG A 290 -11.41 21.30 -5.37
C ARG A 290 -11.43 19.78 -5.47
N SER A 291 -10.87 19.26 -6.55
CA SER A 291 -10.83 17.82 -6.85
C SER A 291 -9.61 17.49 -7.70
N LEU A 292 -9.16 16.24 -7.61
CA LEU A 292 -8.06 15.70 -8.41
C LEU A 292 -8.39 14.26 -8.79
N VAL A 293 -7.90 13.83 -9.95
CA VAL A 293 -7.97 12.46 -10.44
C VAL A 293 -6.66 12.10 -11.10
N PHE A 294 -6.16 10.90 -10.83
CA PHE A 294 -4.99 10.36 -11.47
C PHE A 294 -5.35 9.34 -12.54
N ASP A 295 -4.75 9.48 -13.71
CA ASP A 295 -4.82 8.51 -14.80
C ASP A 295 -3.53 7.68 -14.85
N PRO A 296 -3.60 6.39 -14.44
CA PRO A 296 -2.44 5.52 -14.38
C PRO A 296 -1.92 5.12 -15.77
N ILE A 297 -2.73 5.20 -16.82
CA ILE A 297 -2.33 4.80 -18.18
C ILE A 297 -1.34 5.82 -18.75
N HIS A 298 -1.64 7.11 -18.55
CA HIS A 298 -0.83 8.20 -19.10
C HIS A 298 0.10 8.86 -18.05
N SER A 299 0.00 8.42 -16.79
CA SER A 299 0.66 9.01 -15.62
C SER A 299 0.40 10.52 -15.52
N ILE A 300 -0.86 10.92 -15.66
CA ILE A 300 -1.30 12.31 -15.63
C ILE A 300 -2.21 12.51 -14.43
N MET A 301 -1.98 13.60 -13.70
CA MET A 301 -2.89 14.08 -12.66
C MET A 301 -3.68 15.26 -13.20
N TYR A 302 -5.00 15.09 -13.27
CA TYR A 302 -5.94 16.14 -13.60
C TYR A 302 -6.38 16.81 -12.31
N VAL A 303 -6.37 18.14 -12.29
CA VAL A 303 -6.71 18.94 -11.11
C VAL A 303 -7.75 19.96 -11.51
N ALA A 304 -8.83 20.01 -10.74
CA ALA A 304 -9.84 21.05 -10.80
C ALA A 304 -9.66 21.99 -9.61
N ALA A 305 -9.53 23.28 -9.90
CA ALA A 305 -9.23 24.29 -8.90
C ALA A 305 -9.95 25.61 -9.19
N GLU A 306 -9.87 26.53 -8.24
CA GLU A 306 -10.14 27.94 -8.43
C GLU A 306 -8.83 28.69 -8.58
N ASN A 307 -8.74 29.59 -9.54
CA ASN A 307 -7.58 30.46 -9.69
C ASN A 307 -7.85 31.80 -9.00
N SER A 308 -7.14 32.04 -7.91
CA SER A 308 -7.35 33.25 -7.11
C SER A 308 -6.52 34.47 -7.59
N ASP A 309 -5.75 34.38 -8.68
CA ASP A 309 -4.94 35.50 -9.22
C ASP A 309 -5.79 36.69 -9.73
N GLY A 310 -7.11 36.54 -9.83
CA GLY A 310 -8.04 37.65 -10.03
C GLY A 310 -9.49 37.20 -10.17
N MET A 311 -10.43 38.03 -9.73
CA MET A 311 -11.87 37.75 -9.81
C MET A 311 -12.38 37.88 -11.26
N LEU A 312 -13.50 37.22 -11.57
CA LEU A 312 -14.15 37.35 -12.89
C LEU A 312 -14.56 38.80 -13.20
N THR A 313 -15.00 39.53 -12.19
CA THR A 313 -15.35 40.96 -12.29
C THR A 313 -14.13 41.83 -12.66
N ASP A 314 -12.94 41.50 -12.15
CA ASP A 314 -11.68 42.18 -12.51
C ASP A 314 -11.26 41.92 -13.97
N ARG A 315 -11.88 40.92 -14.61
CA ARG A 315 -11.65 40.49 -16.00
C ARG A 315 -12.80 40.90 -16.93
N GLY A 316 -13.61 41.88 -16.53
CA GLY A 316 -14.64 42.50 -17.39
C GLY A 316 -16.02 41.86 -17.34
N GLU A 317 -16.23 40.78 -16.58
CA GLU A 317 -17.54 40.15 -16.39
C GLU A 317 -18.39 40.92 -15.37
N LYS A 318 -19.12 41.94 -15.86
CA LYS A 318 -19.92 42.84 -15.02
C LYS A 318 -21.32 42.31 -14.68
N GLU A 319 -21.76 41.22 -15.32
CA GLU A 319 -23.08 40.63 -15.07
C GLU A 319 -23.14 39.73 -13.82
N LEU A 320 -22.00 39.44 -13.22
CA LEU A 320 -21.91 38.69 -11.98
C LEU A 320 -21.95 39.68 -10.81
N ASP A 321 -23.08 39.77 -10.11
CA ASP A 321 -23.24 40.59 -8.89
C ASP A 321 -22.36 40.11 -7.71
N VAL A 322 -21.62 39.01 -7.88
CA VAL A 322 -20.80 38.38 -6.85
C VAL A 322 -19.34 38.27 -7.31
N ALA A 323 -18.43 38.68 -6.45
CA ALA A 323 -17.00 38.46 -6.57
C ALA A 323 -16.68 36.96 -6.55
N LYS A 324 -16.53 36.33 -7.72
CA LYS A 324 -16.18 34.91 -7.87
C LYS A 324 -14.82 34.73 -8.57
N TYR A 325 -14.07 33.70 -8.15
CA TYR A 325 -12.82 33.30 -8.80
C TYR A 325 -13.10 32.39 -10.01
N PRO A 326 -12.31 32.50 -11.09
CA PRO A 326 -12.41 31.60 -12.24
C PRO A 326 -12.08 30.16 -11.82
N TYR A 327 -12.92 29.23 -12.25
CA TYR A 327 -12.60 27.81 -12.14
C TYR A 327 -11.69 27.39 -13.29
N VAL A 328 -10.68 26.60 -12.94
CA VAL A 328 -9.63 26.16 -13.84
C VAL A 328 -9.48 24.66 -13.74
N ILE A 329 -9.08 24.07 -14.85
CA ILE A 329 -8.69 22.67 -14.91
C ILE A 329 -7.34 22.62 -15.61
N PHE A 330 -6.45 21.82 -15.08
CA PHE A 330 -5.15 21.62 -15.65
C PHE A 330 -4.66 20.20 -15.43
N ALA A 331 -3.72 19.78 -16.27
CA ALA A 331 -3.07 18.49 -16.17
C ALA A 331 -1.60 18.68 -15.82
N ILE A 332 -1.11 17.94 -14.83
CA ILE A 332 0.31 17.85 -14.50
C ILE A 332 0.76 16.40 -14.64
N ARG A 333 2.04 16.21 -14.93
CA ARG A 333 2.71 14.91 -14.83
C ARG A 333 3.65 14.99 -13.64
N PRO A 334 3.26 14.48 -12.45
CA PRO A 334 4.12 14.53 -11.30
C PRO A 334 5.45 13.82 -11.59
N LYS A 335 6.55 14.37 -11.08
CA LYS A 335 7.86 13.71 -11.12
C LYS A 335 8.51 13.74 -9.75
N ILE A 336 9.16 12.62 -9.40
CA ILE A 336 9.92 12.52 -8.15
C ILE A 336 11.04 13.56 -8.15
N GLY A 337 11.17 14.28 -7.04
CA GLY A 337 12.16 15.34 -6.83
C GLY A 337 11.69 16.74 -7.24
N GLU A 338 10.52 16.89 -7.86
CA GLU A 338 9.92 18.20 -8.10
C GLU A 338 9.41 18.79 -6.78
N MET A 339 10.23 19.64 -6.15
CA MET A 339 9.91 20.33 -4.91
C MET A 339 9.59 21.80 -5.19
N GLN A 340 8.66 22.34 -4.41
CA GLN A 340 8.29 23.76 -4.46
C GLN A 340 7.90 24.27 -5.85
N GLN A 341 7.27 23.42 -6.66
CA GLN A 341 6.82 23.82 -7.99
C GLN A 341 5.51 24.58 -7.90
N VAL A 342 5.50 25.84 -8.36
CA VAL A 342 4.27 26.63 -8.40
C VAL A 342 3.60 26.44 -9.75
N ILE A 343 2.43 25.81 -9.76
CA ILE A 343 1.58 25.64 -10.94
C ILE A 343 0.85 26.95 -11.19
N ARG A 344 1.16 27.59 -12.32
CA ARG A 344 0.53 28.84 -12.74
C ARG A 344 -0.06 28.73 -14.13
N HIS A 345 -0.87 29.72 -14.45
CA HIS A 345 -1.34 29.93 -15.82
C HIS A 345 -0.13 30.14 -16.78
N PRO A 346 -0.11 29.44 -17.93
CA PRO A 346 0.93 29.62 -18.96
C PRO A 346 0.96 31.06 -19.50
N GLY A 347 2.12 31.72 -19.42
CA GLY A 347 2.30 33.11 -19.86
C GLY A 347 2.64 34.11 -18.75
N LEU A 348 2.48 33.73 -17.47
CA LEU A 348 2.99 34.53 -16.34
C LEU A 348 4.50 34.37 -16.12
N GLY A 349 5.16 33.41 -16.78
CA GLY A 349 6.61 33.23 -16.82
C GLY A 349 7.28 32.82 -15.49
N LEU A 350 6.50 32.59 -14.43
CA LEU A 350 6.99 32.28 -13.08
C LEU A 350 6.28 31.03 -12.56
N GLY A 351 6.83 29.84 -12.78
CA GLY A 351 6.28 28.58 -12.27
C GLY A 351 6.48 27.40 -13.22
N MET A 352 5.99 26.24 -12.80
CA MET A 352 5.89 25.05 -13.64
C MET A 352 4.72 25.20 -14.61
N GLU A 353 4.98 24.92 -15.89
CA GLU A 353 3.94 24.87 -16.90
C GLU A 353 3.24 23.50 -16.87
N PRO A 354 1.92 23.46 -16.60
CA PRO A 354 1.15 22.24 -16.73
C PRO A 354 1.10 21.79 -18.20
N ILE A 355 0.79 20.51 -18.44
CA ILE A 355 0.62 19.93 -19.78
C ILE A 355 -0.37 20.76 -20.61
N TRP A 356 -1.46 21.18 -19.96
CA TRP A 356 -2.41 22.17 -20.45
C TRP A 356 -3.12 22.81 -19.25
N TYR A 357 -3.66 24.02 -19.47
CA TYR A 357 -4.39 24.79 -18.45
C TYR A 357 -5.58 25.49 -19.10
N LYS A 358 -6.79 25.20 -18.63
CA LYS A 358 -8.04 25.71 -19.19
C LYS A 358 -8.87 26.41 -18.13
N CYS A 359 -9.45 27.53 -18.52
CA CYS A 359 -10.41 28.26 -17.72
C CYS A 359 -11.81 27.85 -18.16
N LEU A 360 -12.65 27.42 -17.24
CA LEU A 360 -14.02 27.01 -17.58
C LEU A 360 -14.91 28.26 -17.77
N MET A 361 -14.91 28.87 -18.98
CA MET A 361 -15.75 30.01 -19.42
C MET A 361 -16.10 29.87 -20.93
N PRO A 362 -17.33 30.17 -21.46
CA PRO A 362 -18.64 30.49 -20.84
C PRO A 362 -19.85 29.71 -21.48
N ILE A 363 -21.10 30.08 -21.12
CA ILE A 363 -22.35 30.16 -21.93
C ILE A 363 -23.56 29.93 -21.02
N ASP A 364 -24.48 30.89 -21.00
CA ASP A 364 -25.84 30.98 -20.41
C ASP A 364 -26.22 30.01 -19.26
N ALA A 365 -26.06 28.70 -19.45
CA ALA A 365 -26.12 27.67 -18.41
C ALA A 365 -25.15 27.92 -17.24
N TYR A 366 -23.86 28.19 -17.51
CA TYR A 366 -22.87 28.41 -16.44
C TYR A 366 -23.16 29.71 -15.67
N THR A 367 -23.61 30.76 -16.37
CA THR A 367 -24.06 32.01 -15.76
C THR A 367 -25.30 31.79 -14.89
N THR A 368 -26.22 30.92 -15.29
CA THR A 368 -27.41 30.55 -14.51
C THR A 368 -27.04 29.76 -13.25
N VAL A 369 -26.16 28.77 -13.38
CA VAL A 369 -25.64 28.01 -12.23
C VAL A 369 -24.86 28.93 -11.29
N LEU A 370 -23.97 29.79 -11.80
CA LEU A 370 -23.22 30.75 -11.00
C LEU A 370 -24.10 31.82 -10.35
N LYS A 371 -25.13 32.32 -11.02
CA LYS A 371 -26.07 33.32 -10.47
C LYS A 371 -26.90 32.75 -9.32
N ASN A 372 -27.31 31.47 -9.44
CA ASN A 372 -28.23 30.85 -8.49
C ASN A 372 -27.53 30.02 -7.40
N ALA A 373 -26.28 29.58 -7.62
CA ALA A 373 -25.53 28.80 -6.65
C ALA A 373 -24.63 29.69 -5.77
N LEU A 374 -24.82 29.56 -4.46
CA LEU A 374 -23.91 30.13 -3.45
C LEU A 374 -22.51 29.49 -3.54
N GLU A 375 -22.43 28.18 -3.82
CA GLU A 375 -21.19 27.42 -4.04
C GLU A 375 -21.36 26.45 -5.21
N ILE A 376 -20.34 26.34 -6.08
CA ILE A 376 -20.26 25.30 -7.12
C ILE A 376 -19.22 24.25 -6.69
N GLY A 377 -19.65 23.00 -6.62
CA GLY A 377 -18.76 21.85 -6.53
C GLY A 377 -18.23 21.50 -7.91
N ILE A 378 -16.92 21.31 -8.02
CA ILE A 378 -16.29 20.65 -9.18
C ILE A 378 -15.78 19.31 -8.73
N ASP A 379 -16.33 18.26 -9.31
CA ASP A 379 -15.88 16.90 -9.08
C ASP A 379 -15.28 16.32 -10.35
N LEU A 380 -14.06 15.82 -10.24
CA LEU A 380 -13.42 15.05 -11.31
C LEU A 380 -13.73 13.59 -11.07
N ARG A 381 -14.22 12.91 -12.10
CA ARG A 381 -14.47 11.47 -12.05
C ARG A 381 -13.42 10.74 -12.86
N ALA A 382 -13.07 9.56 -12.35
CA ALA A 382 -12.11 8.67 -12.98
C ALA A 382 -12.48 8.40 -14.45
N PRO A 383 -11.50 8.12 -15.31
CA PRO A 383 -11.76 7.88 -16.71
C PRO A 383 -12.76 6.74 -16.92
N HIS A 384 -13.81 6.98 -17.71
CA HIS A 384 -14.76 5.93 -18.04
C HIS A 384 -14.18 5.04 -19.16
N HIS A 385 -14.02 3.73 -18.91
CA HIS A 385 -13.77 2.75 -19.97
C HIS A 385 -15.05 2.51 -20.79
N ILE A 386 -15.43 3.46 -21.65
CA ILE A 386 -16.56 3.31 -22.58
C ILE A 386 -16.02 2.86 -23.94
N ASP A 387 -15.85 1.54 -24.12
CA ASP A 387 -15.32 0.89 -25.32
C ASP A 387 -13.88 1.28 -25.74
N ASP A 388 -13.18 0.35 -26.40
CA ASP A 388 -11.77 0.43 -26.82
C ASP A 388 -11.40 1.65 -27.71
N ARG A 389 -12.38 2.48 -28.12
CA ARG A 389 -12.15 3.71 -28.88
C ARG A 389 -12.05 4.98 -28.02
N ASN A 390 -12.35 4.90 -26.72
CA ASN A 390 -12.43 6.04 -25.81
C ASN A 390 -11.58 5.89 -24.53
N ALA A 391 -10.54 5.06 -24.56
CA ALA A 391 -9.63 4.92 -23.44
C ALA A 391 -8.93 6.27 -23.15
N GLY A 392 -9.05 6.79 -21.91
CA GLY A 392 -8.33 7.98 -21.45
C GLY A 392 -9.17 9.24 -21.23
N TYR A 393 -10.50 9.22 -21.38
CA TYR A 393 -11.32 10.40 -21.11
C TYR A 393 -11.82 10.48 -19.68
N PHE A 394 -11.72 11.65 -19.06
CA PHE A 394 -12.28 11.91 -17.73
C PHE A 394 -13.52 12.79 -17.79
N GLU A 395 -14.39 12.63 -16.80
CA GLU A 395 -15.63 13.40 -16.67
C GLU A 395 -15.45 14.48 -15.60
N ILE A 396 -15.78 15.72 -15.93
CA ILE A 396 -15.85 16.83 -14.99
C ILE A 396 -17.32 17.09 -14.72
N GLN A 397 -17.72 17.05 -13.45
CA GLN A 397 -19.06 17.43 -13.03
C GLN A 397 -19.00 18.76 -12.28
N LEU A 398 -19.72 19.76 -12.78
CA LEU A 398 -19.93 21.06 -12.15
C LEU A 398 -21.36 21.10 -11.64
N GLY A 399 -21.61 21.45 -10.37
CA GLY A 399 -22.98 21.55 -9.86
C GLY A 399 -23.12 22.37 -8.58
N ALA A 400 -24.34 22.84 -8.30
CA ALA A 400 -24.67 23.55 -7.08
C ALA A 400 -24.93 22.58 -5.92
N GLY A 401 -24.05 22.56 -4.92
CA GLY A 401 -24.30 21.88 -3.63
C GLY A 401 -24.06 20.36 -3.56
N SER A 402 -23.77 19.92 -2.34
CA SER A 402 -23.35 18.56 -1.98
C SER A 402 -24.51 17.75 -1.38
N THR A 403 -25.43 17.22 -2.19
CA THR A 403 -26.29 16.06 -1.88
C THR A 403 -27.39 15.99 -2.92
N GLN A 404 -27.40 14.94 -3.74
CA GLN A 404 -28.51 14.28 -4.46
C GLN A 404 -29.62 15.07 -5.19
N ASP A 405 -29.85 16.34 -4.92
CA ASP A 405 -30.83 17.18 -5.60
C ASP A 405 -30.14 17.90 -6.76
N THR A 406 -30.28 17.28 -7.92
CA THR A 406 -29.96 17.80 -9.26
C THR A 406 -30.53 19.20 -9.43
N LEU A 407 -29.73 20.25 -9.24
CA LEU A 407 -30.02 21.61 -9.70
C LEU A 407 -28.81 22.11 -10.50
N GLY A 408 -28.95 22.20 -11.82
CA GLY A 408 -27.97 22.77 -12.75
C GLY A 408 -26.61 22.07 -12.74
N GLN A 409 -26.51 20.91 -13.38
CA GLN A 409 -25.25 20.17 -13.50
C GLN A 409 -24.67 20.26 -14.91
N VAL A 410 -23.43 20.70 -15.05
CA VAL A 410 -22.67 20.64 -16.31
C VAL A 410 -21.69 19.48 -16.20
N ASN A 411 -21.74 18.56 -17.17
CA ASN A 411 -20.76 17.49 -17.29
C ASN A 411 -19.92 17.72 -18.56
N LEU A 412 -18.60 17.54 -18.44
CA LEU A 412 -17.66 17.67 -19.55
C LEU A 412 -16.87 16.37 -19.69
N ILE A 413 -16.70 15.86 -20.91
CA ILE A 413 -15.77 14.78 -21.24
C ILE A 413 -14.55 15.40 -21.89
N VAL A 414 -13.38 15.15 -21.32
CA VAL A 414 -12.13 15.80 -21.73
C VAL A 414 -11.07 14.76 -22.09
N SER A 415 -10.32 15.03 -23.16
CA SER A 415 -9.18 14.23 -23.62
C SER A 415 -7.95 14.39 -22.73
N PRO A 416 -7.01 13.43 -22.75
CA PRO A 416 -5.72 13.59 -22.07
C PRO A 416 -4.95 14.85 -22.47
N GLU A 417 -5.14 15.31 -23.72
CA GLU A 417 -4.57 16.53 -24.29
C GLU A 417 -5.35 17.80 -23.93
N GLY A 418 -6.46 17.66 -23.20
CA GLY A 418 -7.29 18.77 -22.75
C GLY A 418 -8.37 19.20 -23.77
N GLU A 419 -8.64 18.42 -24.81
CA GLU A 419 -9.73 18.70 -25.74
C GLU A 419 -11.07 18.33 -25.11
N ILE A 420 -12.04 19.26 -25.09
CA ILE A 420 -13.39 18.94 -24.62
C ILE A 420 -14.15 18.27 -25.75
N LEU A 421 -14.40 16.98 -25.58
CA LEU A 421 -15.04 16.15 -26.60
C LEU A 421 -16.55 16.23 -26.53
N ARG A 422 -17.11 16.35 -25.31
CA ARG A 422 -18.54 16.53 -25.08
C ARG A 422 -18.81 17.39 -23.87
N SER A 423 -19.91 18.13 -23.92
CA SER A 423 -20.49 18.82 -22.78
C SER A 423 -21.99 18.60 -22.78
N TRP A 424 -22.60 18.42 -21.61
CA TRP A 424 -24.05 18.47 -21.46
C TRP A 424 -24.44 19.12 -20.15
N HIS A 425 -25.57 19.82 -20.17
CA HIS A 425 -26.13 20.50 -19.01
C HIS A 425 -27.48 19.89 -18.67
N ASN A 426 -27.70 19.56 -17.41
CA ASN A 426 -28.99 19.14 -16.90
C ASN A 426 -29.58 20.27 -16.05
N ASP A 427 -30.48 21.05 -16.65
CA ASP A 427 -31.22 22.09 -15.96
C ASP A 427 -32.59 21.57 -15.50
N SER A 428 -32.65 21.15 -14.24
CA SER A 428 -33.90 20.73 -13.61
C SER A 428 -34.83 21.89 -13.26
N TRP A 429 -34.38 23.15 -13.31
CA TRP A 429 -35.25 24.32 -13.03
C TRP A 429 -36.21 24.63 -14.18
N THR A 430 -35.82 24.34 -15.42
CA THR A 430 -36.60 24.69 -16.62
C THR A 430 -37.10 23.47 -17.40
N GLY A 431 -36.66 22.25 -17.05
CA GLY A 431 -37.00 21.02 -17.79
C GLY A 431 -36.49 21.02 -19.23
N THR A 432 -35.50 21.86 -19.55
CA THR A 432 -35.02 22.09 -20.91
C THR A 432 -33.58 21.60 -21.05
N ASN A 433 -33.34 20.64 -21.95
CA ASN A 433 -31.98 20.24 -22.34
C ASN A 433 -31.44 21.28 -23.34
N TYR A 434 -30.50 22.11 -22.92
CA TYR A 434 -29.79 23.00 -23.85
C TYR A 434 -28.62 22.26 -24.51
N GLY A 435 -28.49 22.45 -25.82
CA GLY A 435 -27.47 21.81 -26.64
C GLY A 435 -26.12 22.53 -26.59
N TRP A 436 -25.08 21.70 -26.75
CA TRP A 436 -23.68 21.92 -27.12
C TRP A 436 -23.16 23.35 -27.18
N THR A 437 -22.15 23.61 -26.36
CA THR A 437 -21.31 24.79 -26.50
C THR A 437 -19.84 24.39 -26.45
N SER A 438 -19.08 24.81 -27.46
CA SER A 438 -17.70 24.37 -27.73
C SER A 438 -16.63 25.34 -27.23
N GLU A 439 -17.02 26.48 -26.65
CA GLU A 439 -16.08 27.52 -26.28
C GLU A 439 -15.75 27.45 -24.79
N ILE A 440 -14.70 26.69 -24.46
CA ILE A 440 -14.00 26.78 -23.17
C ILE A 440 -12.68 27.50 -23.42
N PHE A 441 -12.51 28.64 -22.77
CA PHE A 441 -11.36 29.52 -22.96
C PHE A 441 -10.11 29.07 -22.19
N THR A 442 -8.95 29.50 -22.66
CA THR A 442 -7.75 29.57 -21.82
C THR A 442 -7.76 30.88 -21.04
N LEU A 443 -7.09 30.95 -19.90
CA LEU A 443 -7.04 32.20 -19.11
C LEU A 443 -6.35 33.35 -19.89
N SER A 444 -5.55 33.03 -20.91
CA SER A 444 -4.94 33.98 -21.86
C SER A 444 -5.95 34.59 -22.84
N ASP A 445 -7.08 33.93 -23.06
CA ASP A 445 -8.17 34.44 -23.89
C ASP A 445 -9.06 35.41 -23.10
N LEU A 446 -8.98 35.37 -21.76
CA LEU A 446 -9.62 36.38 -20.91
C LEU A 446 -8.83 37.69 -20.97
N PRO A 447 -9.51 38.85 -20.98
CA PRO A 447 -8.83 40.13 -21.04
C PRO A 447 -7.84 40.26 -19.86
N PRO A 448 -6.63 40.80 -20.10
CA PRO A 448 -5.63 40.95 -19.06
C PRO A 448 -6.17 41.82 -17.93
N ARG A 449 -5.71 41.53 -16.71
CA ARG A 449 -6.04 42.29 -15.50
C ARG A 449 -5.90 43.79 -15.78
N THR A 450 -7.01 44.53 -15.75
CA THR A 450 -6.94 46.00 -15.81
C THR A 450 -6.29 46.50 -14.53
N THR A 451 -5.00 46.83 -14.64
CA THR A 451 -4.14 47.49 -13.65
C THR A 451 -3.92 46.75 -12.33
N ALA A 452 -2.72 46.19 -12.18
CA ALA A 452 -2.15 45.88 -10.88
C ALA A 452 -2.07 47.18 -10.04
N ARG A 453 -2.81 47.24 -8.93
CA ARG A 453 -2.19 47.75 -7.72
C ARG A 453 -1.46 46.56 -7.14
N GLU A 454 -0.15 46.50 -7.40
CA GLU A 454 0.74 45.73 -6.54
C GLU A 454 0.40 46.13 -5.11
N PHE A 455 0.11 45.14 -4.27
CA PHE A 455 0.15 45.37 -2.83
C PHE A 455 1.61 45.69 -2.52
N GLU A 456 1.96 46.98 -2.46
CA GLU A 456 3.14 47.39 -1.71
C GLU A 456 2.96 46.80 -0.31
N PRO A 457 3.98 46.10 0.24
CA PRO A 457 3.90 45.64 1.62
C PRO A 457 3.63 46.88 2.46
N SER A 458 2.47 46.92 3.12
CA SER A 458 2.10 48.04 3.95
C SER A 458 3.25 48.35 4.89
N GLU A 459 3.77 49.57 4.80
CA GLU A 459 4.73 50.12 5.74
C GLU A 459 4.32 49.71 7.16
N SER A 460 5.31 49.19 7.90
CA SER A 460 5.32 48.95 9.33
C SER A 460 4.11 49.48 10.10
N LEU A 461 3.27 48.57 10.62
CA LEU A 461 2.34 48.89 11.70
C LEU A 461 3.12 49.65 12.80
N PRO A 462 2.65 50.82 13.25
CA PRO A 462 3.34 51.56 14.31
C PRO A 462 3.29 50.71 15.59
N ALA A 463 4.46 50.52 16.20
CA ALA A 463 4.63 49.84 17.48
C ALA A 463 3.64 50.42 18.49
N SER A 464 2.59 49.66 18.81
CA SER A 464 1.66 50.02 19.87
C SER A 464 2.41 49.95 21.19
N GLN A 465 2.68 51.15 21.70
CA GLN A 465 3.11 51.51 23.04
C GLN A 465 3.05 50.37 24.07
N GLN A 466 4.24 49.94 24.50
CA GLN A 466 4.45 49.43 25.84
C GLN A 466 3.96 50.47 26.84
N THR A 467 2.92 50.15 27.60
CA THR A 467 2.72 50.70 28.92
C THR A 467 2.73 49.54 29.91
N SER A 468 3.87 49.38 30.57
CA SER A 468 4.00 48.78 31.90
C SER A 468 3.94 49.92 32.94
N PRO A 469 3.69 49.66 34.24
CA PRO A 469 3.58 48.36 34.92
C PRO A 469 2.16 47.92 35.28
#